data_AF-W2WHA6-F1
#
_entry.id   AF-W2WHA6-F1
#
_cell.length_a   1.000
_cell.length_b   1.000
_cell.length_c   1.000
_cell.angle_alpha   90.00
_cell.angle_beta   90.00
_cell.angle_gamma   90.00
#
_symmetry.space_group_name_H-M   'P 1'
#
loop_
_entity.id
_entity.type
_entity.pdbx_description
1 polymer ?
#
loop_
_entity_poly.entity_id
_entity_poly.type
_entity_poly.pdbx_seq_one_letter_code
_entity_poly.pdbx_strand_id
1 'polypeptide(L)'
;MEEPVPDCVIHRPNEGEFKKAVELHLDWYNRDPTPFVSLFDSEKHVWNWAKYHLGHRNNDIVLLKIKASELGSLFRVWYLVQCKLVQTSIRKEWYDEGFLVLRKIRRQSIIQTIHISQIENYSSEDSDITSIDSDSDSDSDVSDTVDG
;
A
#
# COMPACT_ATOMS: atom_id res chain seq x y z
N MET A 1 -44.56 -3.85 29.54
CA MET A 1 -43.34 -4.59 29.94
C MET A 1 -42.53 -4.74 28.67
N GLU A 2 -41.60 -3.83 28.43
CA GLU A 2 -40.62 -3.98 27.35
C GLU A 2 -39.53 -4.93 27.82
N GLU A 3 -39.27 -5.99 27.06
CA GLU A 3 -38.13 -6.85 27.32
C GLU A 3 -36.83 -6.08 27.02
N PRO A 4 -35.81 -6.15 27.89
CA PRO A 4 -34.53 -5.54 27.62
C PRO A 4 -33.89 -6.23 26.42
N VAL A 5 -33.57 -5.44 25.39
CA VAL A 5 -32.71 -5.85 24.27
C VAL A 5 -31.39 -6.37 24.86
N PRO A 6 -30.96 -7.59 24.54
CA PRO A 6 -29.74 -8.11 25.12
C PRO A 6 -28.57 -7.24 24.67
N ASP A 7 -27.90 -6.64 25.65
CA ASP A 7 -26.59 -6.03 25.49
C ASP A 7 -25.73 -6.94 24.63
N CYS A 8 -25.13 -6.38 23.57
CA CYS A 8 -24.26 -7.10 22.67
C CYS A 8 -23.09 -7.68 23.48
N VAL A 9 -23.23 -8.92 23.95
CA VAL A 9 -22.15 -9.66 24.59
C VAL A 9 -21.09 -9.86 23.52
N ILE A 10 -20.06 -9.03 23.57
CA ILE A 10 -18.90 -9.14 22.68
C ILE A 10 -18.22 -10.46 23.03
N HIS A 11 -18.57 -11.52 22.32
CA HIS A 11 -17.86 -12.78 22.39
C HIS A 11 -16.42 -12.51 21.97
N ARG A 12 -15.47 -12.71 22.89
CA ARG A 12 -14.05 -12.76 22.49
C ARG A 12 -13.90 -14.01 21.64
N PRO A 13 -13.48 -13.89 20.37
CA PRO A 13 -13.34 -15.07 19.53
C PRO A 13 -12.31 -16.00 20.15
N ASN A 14 -12.62 -17.30 20.17
CA ASN A 14 -11.63 -18.31 20.54
C ASN A 14 -10.53 -18.40 19.47
N GLU A 15 -9.42 -19.08 19.76
CA GLU A 15 -8.25 -19.11 18.85
C GLU A 15 -8.59 -19.65 17.45
N GLY A 16 -9.51 -20.63 17.37
CA GLY A 16 -9.97 -21.18 16.09
C GLY A 16 -10.81 -20.19 15.28
N GLU A 17 -11.71 -19.46 15.93
CA GLU A 17 -12.51 -18.40 15.30
C GLU A 17 -11.64 -17.25 14.82
N PHE A 18 -10.65 -16.84 15.63
CA PHE A 18 -9.68 -15.83 15.23
C PHE A 18 -8.89 -16.28 14.01
N LYS A 19 -8.34 -17.50 14.02
CA LYS A 19 -7.59 -18.06 12.90
C LYS A 19 -8.43 -18.06 11.63
N LYS A 20 -9.65 -18.59 11.69
CA LYS A 20 -10.56 -18.64 10.53
C LYS A 20 -10.87 -17.23 10.00
N ALA A 21 -11.10 -16.27 10.89
CA ALA A 21 -11.36 -14.88 10.49
C ALA A 21 -10.16 -14.24 9.79
N VAL A 22 -8.92 -14.57 10.23
CA VAL A 22 -7.70 -14.11 9.55
C VAL A 22 -7.56 -14.78 8.19
N GLU A 23 -7.76 -16.09 8.09
CA GLU A 23 -7.67 -16.82 6.81
C GLU A 23 -8.66 -16.29 5.78
N LEU A 24 -9.91 -16.03 6.20
CA LEU A 24 -10.92 -15.39 5.35
C LEU A 24 -10.54 -13.95 4.97
N HIS A 25 -9.87 -13.20 5.84
CA HIS A 25 -9.43 -11.84 5.53
C HIS A 25 -8.24 -11.81 4.56
N LEU A 26 -7.38 -12.82 4.62
CA LEU A 26 -6.23 -12.98 3.75
C LEU A 26 -6.57 -13.72 2.44
N ASP A 27 -7.83 -14.02 2.18
CA ASP A 27 -8.33 -14.40 0.87
C ASP A 27 -8.87 -13.16 0.15
N TRP A 28 -8.13 -12.63 -0.82
CA TRP A 28 -8.54 -11.43 -1.57
C TRP A 28 -9.74 -11.65 -2.49
N TYR A 29 -10.17 -12.90 -2.69
CA TYR A 29 -11.41 -13.21 -3.40
C TYR A 29 -12.62 -13.29 -2.46
N ASN A 30 -12.39 -13.37 -1.15
CA ASN A 30 -13.45 -13.37 -0.17
C ASN A 30 -14.26 -12.06 -0.25
N ARG A 31 -15.59 -12.20 -0.26
CA ARG A 31 -16.54 -11.07 -0.26
C ARG A 31 -17.25 -10.91 1.07
N ASP A 32 -17.08 -11.85 1.99
CA ASP A 32 -17.68 -11.79 3.32
C ASP A 32 -16.95 -10.76 4.19
N PRO A 33 -17.68 -9.98 5.00
CA PRO A 33 -17.08 -9.00 5.88
C PRO A 33 -16.23 -9.70 6.95
N THR A 34 -15.03 -9.17 7.16
CA THR A 34 -14.08 -9.64 8.17
C THR A 34 -13.75 -8.51 9.15
N PRO A 35 -13.41 -8.82 10.41
CA PRO A 35 -13.25 -7.81 11.44
C PRO A 35 -11.90 -7.08 11.38
N PHE A 36 -11.17 -7.13 10.26
CA PHE A 36 -9.82 -6.59 10.15
C PHE A 36 -9.73 -5.50 9.08
N VAL A 37 -8.78 -4.58 9.29
CA VAL A 37 -8.31 -3.64 8.27
C VAL A 37 -6.85 -3.94 7.99
N SER A 38 -6.51 -4.15 6.71
CA SER A 38 -5.14 -4.39 6.29
C SER A 38 -4.35 -3.09 6.24
N LEU A 39 -3.12 -3.13 6.73
CA LEU A 39 -2.12 -2.06 6.66
C LEU A 39 -0.81 -2.61 6.11
N PHE A 40 0.04 -1.72 5.62
CA PHE A 40 1.40 -2.03 5.17
C PHE A 40 2.39 -1.09 5.85
N ASP A 41 3.59 -1.58 6.18
CA ASP A 41 4.67 -0.75 6.75
C ASP A 41 5.62 -0.14 5.69
N SER A 42 5.55 -0.64 4.45
CA SER A 42 6.39 -0.20 3.34
C SER A 42 5.70 0.86 2.49
N GLU A 43 6.17 2.10 2.59
CA GLU A 43 5.70 3.20 1.75
C GLU A 43 5.85 2.87 0.26
N LYS A 44 6.99 2.31 -0.15
CA LYS A 44 7.24 1.89 -1.54
C LYS A 44 6.19 0.88 -2.03
N HIS A 45 5.82 -0.09 -1.20
CA HIS A 45 4.80 -1.07 -1.55
C HIS A 45 3.47 -0.38 -1.78
N VAL A 46 3.01 0.42 -0.81
CA VAL A 46 1.73 1.12 -0.87
C VAL A 46 1.65 2.01 -2.12
N TRP A 47 2.73 2.71 -2.45
CA TRP A 47 2.82 3.51 -3.67
C TRP A 47 2.71 2.67 -4.96
N ASN A 48 3.49 1.60 -5.06
CA ASN A 48 3.46 0.72 -6.23
C ASN A 48 2.08 0.07 -6.41
N TRP A 49 1.47 -0.37 -5.30
CA TRP A 49 0.11 -0.91 -5.28
C TRP A 49 -0.88 0.11 -5.85
N ALA A 50 -0.84 1.32 -5.31
CA ALA A 50 -1.80 2.33 -5.65
C ALA A 50 -1.65 2.82 -7.09
N LYS A 51 -0.42 3.01 -7.58
CA LYS A 51 -0.15 3.32 -9.00
C LYS A 51 -0.66 2.22 -9.94
N TYR A 52 -0.47 0.95 -9.58
CA TYR A 52 -0.95 -0.17 -10.38
C TYR A 52 -2.49 -0.22 -10.47
N HIS A 53 -3.18 0.17 -9.40
CA HIS A 53 -4.65 0.10 -9.34
C HIS A 53 -5.37 1.38 -9.81
N LEU A 54 -4.69 2.52 -9.78
CA LEU A 54 -5.21 3.77 -10.31
C LEU A 54 -5.46 3.63 -11.82
N GLY A 55 -6.62 4.09 -12.29
CA GLY A 55 -7.00 4.07 -13.71
C GLY A 55 -7.36 2.69 -14.28
N HIS A 56 -7.03 1.59 -13.60
CA HIS A 56 -7.41 0.23 -14.01
C HIS A 56 -8.76 -0.20 -13.45
N ARG A 57 -8.93 -0.04 -12.12
CA ARG A 57 -10.12 -0.50 -11.39
C ARG A 57 -10.68 0.55 -10.44
N ASN A 58 -9.91 1.60 -10.16
CA ASN A 58 -10.23 2.61 -9.16
C ASN A 58 -9.90 3.99 -9.72
N ASN A 59 -10.88 4.90 -9.63
CA ASN A 59 -10.75 6.28 -10.14
C ASN A 59 -10.24 7.25 -9.05
N ASP A 60 -10.27 6.84 -7.79
CA ASP A 60 -9.77 7.62 -6.67
C ASP A 60 -9.07 6.67 -5.69
N ILE A 61 -7.83 7.00 -5.35
CA ILE A 61 -7.03 6.27 -4.37
C ILE A 61 -6.37 7.29 -3.45
N VAL A 62 -6.52 7.04 -2.14
CA VAL A 62 -5.97 7.86 -1.08
C VAL A 62 -5.03 7.02 -0.23
N LEU A 63 -3.80 7.53 -0.03
CA LEU A 63 -2.85 6.92 0.88
C LEU A 63 -2.96 7.57 2.25
N LEU A 64 -3.12 6.75 3.28
CA LEU A 64 -3.22 7.18 4.66
C LEU A 64 -1.97 6.78 5.43
N LYS A 65 -1.25 7.77 5.97
CA LYS A 65 -0.17 7.50 6.92
C LYS A 65 -0.75 7.43 8.32
N ILE A 66 -0.49 6.32 9.00
CA ILE A 66 -1.12 6.00 10.28
C ILE A 66 -0.05 5.88 11.37
N LYS A 67 -0.31 6.51 12.51
CA LYS A 67 0.50 6.40 13.70
C LYS A 67 0.14 5.11 14.45
N ALA A 68 0.97 4.08 14.25
CA ALA A 68 0.73 2.73 14.76
C ALA A 68 0.54 2.67 16.29
N SER A 69 1.17 3.57 17.05
CA SER A 69 1.02 3.63 18.51
C SER A 69 -0.37 4.04 19.00
N GLU A 70 -1.23 4.54 18.11
CA GLU A 70 -2.62 4.90 18.42
C GLU A 70 -3.63 3.84 17.96
N LEU A 71 -3.16 2.73 17.41
CA LEU A 71 -3.98 1.60 17.00
C LEU A 71 -4.30 0.68 18.18
N GLY A 72 -5.41 -0.04 18.05
CA GLY A 72 -5.77 -1.11 18.99
C GLY A 72 -4.94 -2.37 18.74
N SER A 73 -5.58 -3.53 18.79
CA SER A 73 -4.92 -4.79 18.48
C SER A 73 -4.39 -4.80 17.04
N LEU A 74 -3.07 -4.89 16.93
CA LEU A 74 -2.30 -4.89 15.69
C LEU A 74 -1.56 -6.23 15.59
N PHE A 75 -1.68 -6.91 14.45
CA PHE A 75 -1.09 -8.23 14.22
C PHE A 75 -0.22 -8.22 12.96
N ARG A 76 1.05 -8.63 13.07
CA ARG A 76 1.92 -8.84 11.90
C ARG A 76 1.44 -10.07 11.13
N VAL A 77 1.17 -9.92 9.84
CA VAL A 77 0.65 -11.02 9.01
C VAL A 77 1.70 -12.13 8.90
N TRP A 78 2.97 -11.78 8.69
CA TRP A 78 4.07 -12.76 8.71
C TRP A 78 4.04 -13.69 9.93
N TYR A 79 3.85 -13.14 11.13
CA TYR A 79 3.80 -13.93 12.36
C TYR A 79 2.57 -14.86 12.38
N LEU A 80 1.43 -14.39 11.89
CA LEU A 80 0.21 -15.19 11.80
C LEU A 80 0.39 -16.38 10.85
N VAL A 81 1.00 -16.17 9.69
CA VAL A 81 1.25 -17.22 8.69
C VAL A 81 2.29 -18.22 9.20
N GLN A 82 3.45 -17.74 9.67
CA GLN A 82 4.58 -18.60 10.02
C GLN A 82 4.45 -19.28 11.39
N CYS A 83 3.93 -18.56 12.40
CA CYS A 83 3.91 -19.05 13.78
C CYS A 83 2.51 -19.52 14.23
N LYS A 84 1.44 -19.01 13.62
CA LYS A 84 0.05 -19.39 13.94
C LYS A 84 -0.60 -20.27 12.87
N LEU A 85 0.17 -20.69 11.86
CA LEU A 85 -0.23 -21.63 10.81
C LEU A 85 -1.51 -21.20 10.08
N VAL A 86 -1.71 -19.89 9.93
CA VAL A 86 -2.77 -19.29 9.10
C VAL A 86 -2.47 -19.62 7.64
N GLN A 87 -3.46 -20.17 6.95
CA GLN A 87 -3.38 -20.42 5.51
C GLN A 87 -3.71 -19.15 4.72
N THR A 88 -2.94 -18.88 3.66
CA THR A 88 -3.21 -17.78 2.73
C THR A 88 -2.63 -18.06 1.36
N SER A 89 -3.28 -17.56 0.32
CA SER A 89 -2.77 -17.53 -1.06
C SER A 89 -2.05 -16.21 -1.40
N ILE A 90 -1.94 -15.29 -0.44
CA ILE A 90 -1.23 -14.02 -0.63
C ILE A 90 0.26 -14.31 -0.78
N ARG A 91 0.89 -13.61 -1.73
CA ARG A 91 2.33 -13.70 -1.98
C ARG A 91 3.13 -13.25 -0.76
N LYS A 92 4.27 -13.89 -0.53
CA LYS A 92 5.15 -13.62 0.62
C LYS A 92 5.53 -12.16 0.78
N GLU A 93 5.88 -11.52 -0.33
CA GLU A 93 6.25 -10.09 -0.37
C GLU A 93 5.16 -9.17 0.23
N TRP A 94 3.89 -9.58 0.21
CA TRP A 94 2.78 -8.77 0.67
C TRP A 94 2.42 -8.99 2.14
N TYR A 95 2.56 -10.22 2.63
CA TYR A 95 2.33 -10.46 4.05
C TYR A 95 3.55 -10.16 4.93
N ASP A 96 4.77 -10.13 4.37
CA ASP A 96 6.00 -9.78 5.10
C ASP A 96 5.93 -8.34 5.63
N GLU A 97 5.33 -7.44 4.86
CA GLU A 97 5.13 -6.02 5.15
C GLU A 97 3.72 -5.72 5.70
N GLY A 98 2.90 -6.76 5.85
CA GLY A 98 1.47 -6.66 6.15
C GLY A 98 1.15 -6.66 7.65
N PHE A 99 0.16 -5.86 8.02
CA PHE A 99 -0.42 -5.83 9.36
C PHE A 99 -1.95 -5.86 9.31
N LEU A 100 -2.57 -6.47 10.32
CA LEU A 100 -4.02 -6.44 10.52
C LEU A 100 -4.37 -5.63 11.76
N VAL A 101 -5.27 -4.68 11.61
CA VAL A 101 -5.88 -3.95 12.74
C VAL A 101 -7.26 -4.50 13.00
N LEU A 102 -7.57 -4.78 14.26
CA LEU A 102 -8.92 -5.22 14.63
C LEU A 102 -9.92 -4.05 14.60
N ARG A 103 -11.06 -4.28 13.94
CA ARG A 103 -12.26 -3.43 13.82
C ARG A 103 -12.10 -2.14 13.03
N LYS A 104 -11.38 -1.15 13.55
CA LYS A 104 -11.36 0.19 12.96
C LYS A 104 -10.09 0.96 13.27
N ILE A 105 -9.66 1.75 12.29
CA ILE A 105 -8.64 2.78 12.43
C ILE A 105 -9.35 4.06 12.90
N ARG A 106 -8.91 4.65 14.01
CA ARG A 106 -9.51 5.89 14.52
C ARG A 106 -8.97 7.08 13.74
N ARG A 107 -9.81 8.08 13.49
CA ARG A 107 -9.40 9.31 12.76
C ARG A 107 -8.16 9.96 13.34
N GLN A 108 -8.05 10.02 14.67
CA GLN A 108 -6.89 10.58 15.37
C GLN A 108 -5.55 9.91 15.02
N SER A 109 -5.57 8.61 14.66
CA SER A 109 -4.36 7.88 14.28
C SER A 109 -3.90 8.19 12.86
N ILE A 110 -4.70 8.88 12.05
CA ILE A 110 -4.33 9.27 10.68
C ILE A 110 -3.54 10.58 10.79
N ILE A 111 -2.25 10.52 10.47
CA ILE A 111 -1.34 11.67 10.55
C ILE A 111 -1.11 12.35 9.19
N GLN A 112 -1.44 11.67 8.09
CA GLN A 112 -1.35 12.23 6.74
C GLN A 112 -2.35 11.56 5.81
N THR A 113 -2.83 12.31 4.84
CA THR A 113 -3.73 11.87 3.76
C THR A 113 -3.18 12.40 2.45
N ILE A 114 -2.96 11.52 1.48
CA ILE A 114 -2.35 11.84 0.19
C ILE A 114 -3.30 11.37 -0.91
N HIS A 115 -3.77 12.30 -1.75
CA HIS A 115 -4.58 11.97 -2.93
C HIS A 115 -3.65 11.75 -4.12
N ILE A 116 -3.67 10.54 -4.71
CA ILE A 116 -2.71 10.20 -5.76
C ILE A 116 -3.00 10.96 -7.06
N SER A 117 -4.28 11.22 -7.36
CA SER A 117 -4.71 12.01 -8.53
C SER A 117 -4.11 13.42 -8.56
N GLN A 118 -3.73 13.98 -7.41
CA GLN A 118 -3.11 15.30 -7.33
C GLN A 118 -1.63 15.28 -7.68
N ILE A 119 -0.95 14.13 -7.56
CA ILE A 119 0.51 14.03 -7.70
C ILE A 119 0.93 13.78 -9.15
N GLU A 120 0.08 13.10 -9.94
CA GLU A 120 0.33 12.96 -11.39
C GLU A 120 0.28 14.31 -12.11
N ASN A 121 -0.51 15.27 -11.62
CA ASN A 121 -0.55 16.63 -12.18
C ASN A 121 0.73 17.43 -11.93
N TYR A 122 1.43 17.22 -10.81
CA TYR A 122 2.71 17.90 -10.54
C TYR A 122 3.91 17.24 -11.24
N SER A 123 3.78 16.01 -11.73
CA SER A 123 4.86 15.32 -12.44
C SER A 123 4.89 15.65 -13.94
N SER A 124 3.93 16.42 -14.45
CA SER A 124 3.81 16.76 -15.88
C SER A 124 4.29 18.18 -16.22
N GLU A 125 4.71 19.00 -15.24
CA GLU A 125 5.04 20.42 -15.47
C GLU A 125 6.50 20.81 -15.20
N ASP A 126 7.41 19.86 -14.90
CA ASP A 126 8.83 20.16 -14.66
C ASP A 126 9.77 19.41 -15.64
N SER A 127 9.44 19.47 -16.93
CA SER A 127 10.38 19.07 -17.99
C SER A 127 10.59 20.17 -19.02
N ASP A 128 10.95 21.37 -18.55
CA ASP A 128 11.46 22.46 -19.40
C ASP A 128 12.69 23.12 -18.76
N ILE A 129 13.85 22.47 -18.90
CA ILE A 129 15.12 23.20 -19.05
C ILE A 129 15.84 22.71 -20.31
N THR A 130 15.35 23.14 -21.46
CA THR A 130 16.20 23.28 -22.65
C THR A 130 17.17 24.43 -22.40
N SER A 131 18.48 24.15 -22.35
CA SER A 131 19.58 25.06 -22.76
C SER A 131 20.91 24.33 -22.54
N ILE A 132 21.38 23.59 -23.55
CA ILE A 132 22.83 23.54 -23.78
C ILE A 132 23.05 24.02 -25.20
N ASP A 133 23.42 25.29 -25.27
CA ASP A 133 23.73 25.98 -26.51
C ASP A 133 24.87 25.29 -27.24
N SER A 134 24.69 25.20 -28.54
CA SER A 134 25.68 24.75 -29.51
C SER A 134 26.63 25.92 -29.79
N ASP A 135 27.93 25.73 -29.59
CA ASP A 135 28.96 26.55 -30.22
C ASP A 135 29.75 25.68 -31.22
N SER A 136 29.25 25.70 -32.45
CA SER A 136 29.99 25.62 -33.73
C SER A 136 30.93 26.85 -33.82
N ASP A 137 32.13 26.89 -34.43
CA ASP A 137 32.76 26.19 -35.55
C ASP A 137 34.30 26.46 -35.58
N SER A 138 34.98 25.77 -36.52
CA SER A 138 36.17 26.20 -37.30
C SER A 138 37.58 26.10 -36.67
N ASP A 139 38.65 25.66 -37.35
CA ASP A 139 38.88 25.28 -38.76
C ASP A 139 40.20 24.47 -38.89
N SER A 140 40.24 23.62 -39.93
CA SER A 140 41.38 23.25 -40.81
C SER A 140 42.68 22.64 -40.23
N ASP A 141 43.05 21.45 -40.72
CA ASP A 141 44.11 21.35 -41.73
C ASP A 141 44.15 20.00 -42.47
N VAL A 142 44.34 20.07 -43.78
CA VAL A 142 44.44 18.96 -44.74
C VAL A 142 45.89 18.81 -45.17
N SER A 143 46.41 17.58 -45.19
CA SER A 143 47.50 17.06 -46.05
C SER A 143 47.94 15.69 -45.50
N ASP A 144 48.38 14.69 -46.25
CA ASP A 144 48.42 14.38 -47.67
C ASP A 144 48.65 12.87 -47.78
N THR A 145 48.32 12.31 -48.94
CA THR A 145 48.50 10.90 -49.37
C THR A 145 49.95 10.39 -49.30
N VAL A 146 50.16 9.07 -49.12
CA VAL A 146 50.65 8.15 -50.18
C VAL A 146 50.55 6.68 -49.77
N ASP A 147 50.12 5.88 -50.76
CA ASP A 147 50.08 4.42 -50.84
C ASP A 147 51.46 3.90 -51.33
N GLY A 148 51.89 2.72 -50.86
CA GLY A 148 53.18 2.10 -51.22
C GLY A 148 53.58 0.93 -50.33
#